data_AF-Q3AZT1-F1
#
_entry.id   AF-Q3AZT1-F1
#
_cell.length_a   1.000
_cell.length_b   1.000
_cell.length_c   1.000
_cell.angle_alpha   90.00
_cell.angle_beta   90.00
_cell.angle_gamma   90.00
#
_symmetry.space_group_name_H-M   'P 1'
#
loop_
_entity.id
_entity.type
_entity.pdbx_description
1 polymer ?
#
loop_
_entity_poly.entity_id
_entity_poly.type
_entity_poly.pdbx_seq_one_letter_code
_entity_poly.pdbx_strand_id
1 'polypeptide(L)'
;MPRYALLRHTGAPDDPSGCHFDLLLEDGASCRTWRLADIPILNAAEQDAIPLPAHRLIWLEPRSAAVSGGRGWAERIRAGRYQGSLPSVANEPLEITLMNGDLSGQLKIVQGRCRLSKP
;
A
#
# COMPACT_ATOMS: atom_id res chain seq x y z
N MET A 1 -12.16 -4.53 -11.91
CA MET A 1 -11.84 -4.07 -10.55
C MET A 1 -10.35 -3.77 -10.47
N PRO A 2 -9.95 -2.62 -9.93
CA PRO A 2 -8.54 -2.27 -9.79
C PRO A 2 -7.82 -3.17 -8.77
N ARG A 3 -6.50 -3.21 -8.86
CA ARG A 3 -5.62 -4.06 -8.05
C ARG A 3 -5.05 -3.32 -6.86
N TYR A 4 -4.69 -4.07 -5.83
CA TYR A 4 -3.75 -3.60 -4.82
C TYR A 4 -2.57 -4.55 -4.68
N ALA A 5 -1.47 -4.02 -4.13
CA ALA A 5 -0.33 -4.80 -3.70
C ALA A 5 0.25 -4.22 -2.40
N LEU A 6 0.87 -5.06 -1.58
CA LEU A 6 1.84 -4.62 -0.58
C LEU A 6 3.23 -5.04 -1.02
N LEU A 7 4.14 -4.06 -1.03
CA LEU A 7 5.56 -4.31 -1.17
C LEU A 7 6.18 -4.31 0.21
N ARG A 8 7.00 -5.30 0.53
CA ARG A 8 7.95 -5.24 1.63
C ARG A 8 9.21 -4.56 1.10
N HIS A 9 9.66 -3.53 1.81
CA HIS A 9 10.86 -2.78 1.47
C HIS A 9 11.88 -2.96 2.59
N THR A 10 13.06 -3.46 2.26
CA THR A 10 14.15 -3.71 3.23
C THR A 10 15.44 -3.00 2.84
N GLY A 11 16.27 -2.67 3.82
CA GLY A 11 17.62 -2.13 3.59
C GLY A 11 17.64 -0.73 2.97
N ALA A 12 16.58 0.05 3.15
CA ALA A 12 16.58 1.46 2.80
C ALA A 12 17.43 2.24 3.82
N PRO A 13 18.41 3.07 3.38
CA PRO A 13 19.33 3.75 4.28
C PRO A 13 18.64 4.77 5.20
N ASP A 14 17.53 5.34 4.73
CA ASP A 14 16.73 6.33 5.48
C ASP A 14 15.60 5.67 6.30
N ASP A 15 15.58 4.34 6.42
CA ASP A 15 14.59 3.61 7.20
C ASP A 15 15.21 3.05 8.48
N PRO A 16 15.03 3.70 9.64
CA PRO A 16 15.66 3.28 10.89
C PRO A 16 15.15 1.92 11.41
N SER A 17 13.98 1.45 10.98
CA SER A 17 13.51 0.09 11.31
C SER A 17 14.15 -0.98 10.41
N GLY A 18 14.78 -0.57 9.30
CA GLY A 18 15.33 -1.44 8.27
C GLY A 18 14.28 -2.18 7.42
N CYS A 19 12.99 -2.01 7.72
CA CYS A 19 11.88 -2.63 6.99
C CYS A 19 10.58 -1.84 7.16
N HIS A 20 9.90 -1.57 6.03
CA HIS A 20 8.54 -1.04 5.97
C HIS A 20 7.73 -1.67 4.84
N PHE A 21 6.48 -1.26 4.70
CA PHE A 21 5.59 -1.74 3.66
C PHE A 21 5.02 -0.61 2.82
N ASP A 22 5.01 -0.76 1.51
CA ASP A 22 4.35 0.18 0.60
C ASP A 22 3.04 -0.43 0.13
N LEU A 23 1.92 0.22 0.47
CA LEU A 23 0.59 -0.12 -0.05
C LEU A 23 0.39 0.59 -1.38
N LEU A 24 0.17 -0.17 -2.45
CA LEU A 24 -0.12 0.32 -3.79
C LEU A 24 -1.58 0.06 -4.13
N LEU A 25 -2.30 1.09 -4.58
CA LEU A 25 -3.65 1.01 -5.14
C LEU A 25 -3.62 1.48 -6.60
N GLU A 26 -4.03 0.62 -7.52
CA GLU A 26 -4.07 0.92 -8.96
C GLU A 26 -5.03 2.07 -9.28
N ASP A 27 -4.50 3.17 -9.81
CA ASP A 27 -5.25 4.38 -10.16
C ASP A 27 -4.91 4.82 -11.58
N GLY A 28 -5.67 4.27 -12.55
CA GLY A 28 -5.45 4.53 -13.96
C GLY A 28 -4.09 4.03 -14.45
N ALA A 29 -3.20 4.97 -14.82
CA ALA A 29 -1.90 4.66 -15.40
C ALA A 29 -0.78 4.40 -14.37
N SER A 30 -1.07 4.55 -13.08
CA SER A 30 -0.09 4.42 -11.99
C SER A 30 -0.73 3.84 -10.72
N CYS A 31 0.03 3.74 -9.64
CA CYS A 31 -0.50 3.41 -8.32
C CYS A 31 -0.42 4.62 -7.40
N ARG A 32 -1.47 4.90 -6.63
CA ARG A 32 -1.31 5.69 -5.40
C ARG A 32 -0.65 4.83 -4.34
N THR A 33 0.25 5.45 -3.59
CA THR A 33 1.12 4.70 -2.69
C THR A 33 1.23 5.36 -1.33
N TRP A 34 1.21 4.53 -0.29
CA TRP A 34 1.49 4.93 1.09
C TRP A 34 2.50 3.98 1.72
N ARG A 35 3.47 4.55 2.43
CA ARG A 35 4.32 3.82 3.36
C ARG A 35 3.53 3.54 4.63
N LEU A 36 3.59 2.29 5.06
CA LEU A 36 3.03 1.74 6.29
C LEU A 36 4.17 1.12 7.12
N ALA A 37 4.02 1.15 8.44
CA ALA A 37 5.00 0.52 9.32
C ALA A 37 4.85 -1.01 9.31
N ASP A 38 3.61 -1.50 9.21
CA ASP A 38 3.29 -2.93 9.22
C ASP A 38 2.20 -3.28 8.20
N ILE A 39 2.02 -4.57 7.94
CA ILE A 39 0.90 -5.10 7.15
C ILE A 39 -0.41 -4.74 7.87
N PRO A 40 -1.41 -4.13 7.20
CA PRO A 40 -2.72 -3.90 7.80
C PRO A 40 -3.37 -5.20 8.27
N ILE A 41 -3.61 -5.31 9.58
CA ILE A 41 -4.29 -6.46 10.21
C ILE A 41 -5.75 -6.10 10.44
N LEU A 42 -6.65 -7.04 10.13
CA LEU A 42 -8.09 -6.88 10.28
C LEU A 42 -8.48 -6.58 11.74
N ASN A 43 -9.18 -5.47 11.96
CA ASN A 43 -9.62 -4.94 13.26
C ASN A 43 -8.49 -4.63 14.26
N ALA A 44 -7.25 -4.50 13.79
CA ALA A 44 -6.17 -3.97 14.61
C ALA A 44 -6.27 -2.45 14.77
N ALA A 45 -5.41 -1.90 15.64
CA ALA A 45 -5.25 -0.46 15.78
C ALA A 45 -4.83 0.18 14.44
N GLU A 46 -5.18 1.45 14.28
CA GLU A 46 -4.70 2.26 13.17
C GLU A 46 -3.19 2.50 13.25
N GLN A 47 -2.56 2.58 12.08
CA GLN A 47 -1.15 2.88 11.91
C GLN A 47 -0.96 4.10 11.01
N ASP A 48 0.25 4.65 10.99
CA ASP A 48 0.58 5.75 10.08
C ASP A 48 0.56 5.29 8.61
N ALA A 49 0.11 6.19 7.75
CA ALA A 49 0.03 6.04 6.31
C ALA A 49 0.60 7.28 5.62
N ILE A 50 1.90 7.21 5.33
CA ILE A 50 2.65 8.34 4.78
C ILE A 50 2.55 8.30 3.26
N PRO A 51 1.96 9.31 2.60
CA PRO A 51 1.83 9.31 1.15
C PRO A 51 3.22 9.33 0.47
N LEU A 52 3.37 8.51 -0.56
CA LEU A 52 4.57 8.44 -1.39
C LEU A 52 4.26 8.87 -2.84
N PRO A 53 5.28 9.20 -3.65
CA PRO A 53 5.10 9.38 -5.08
C PRO A 53 4.42 8.18 -5.75
N ALA A 54 3.69 8.45 -6.84
CA ALA A 54 2.98 7.42 -7.57
C ALA A 54 3.94 6.34 -8.10
N HIS A 55 3.56 5.07 -7.91
CA HIS A 55 4.35 3.92 -8.35
C HIS A 55 3.91 3.43 -9.72
N ARG A 56 4.83 2.80 -10.45
CA ARG A 56 4.53 2.16 -11.74
C ARG A 56 3.72 0.89 -11.52
N LEU A 57 2.76 0.62 -12.42
CA LEU A 57 1.90 -0.58 -12.38
C LEU A 57 2.66 -1.90 -12.38
N ILE A 58 3.91 -1.92 -12.86
CA ILE A 58 4.77 -3.12 -12.88
C ILE A 58 5.00 -3.73 -11.49
N TRP A 59 4.84 -2.95 -10.42
CA TRP A 59 4.96 -3.42 -9.04
C TRP A 59 3.71 -4.15 -8.52
N LEU A 60 2.60 -4.12 -9.28
CA LEU A 60 1.42 -4.94 -8.98
C LEU A 60 1.63 -6.41 -9.38
N GLU A 61 2.63 -6.70 -10.22
CA GLU A 61 3.00 -8.04 -10.65
C GLU A 61 3.91 -8.74 -9.63
N PRO A 62 3.98 -10.09 -9.59
CA PRO A 62 5.00 -10.80 -8.80
C PRO A 62 6.40 -10.28 -9.12
N ARG A 63 7.04 -9.62 -8.16
CA ARG A 63 8.34 -8.97 -8.35
C ARG A 63 9.12 -8.90 -7.05
N SER A 64 10.44 -9.06 -7.19
CA SER A 64 11.44 -8.84 -6.15
C SER A 64 12.64 -8.19 -6.85
N ALA A 65 12.98 -6.95 -6.51
CA ALA A 65 14.03 -6.21 -7.21
C ALA A 65 14.70 -5.14 -6.33
N ALA A 66 15.97 -4.87 -6.63
CA ALA A 66 16.71 -3.75 -6.06
C ALA A 66 16.03 -2.41 -6.40
N VAL A 67 15.96 -1.54 -5.41
CA VAL A 67 15.51 -0.16 -5.59
C VAL A 67 16.69 0.69 -6.07
N SER A 68 16.44 1.51 -7.09
CA SER A 68 17.47 2.35 -7.71
C SER A 68 18.17 3.25 -6.69
N GLY A 69 19.46 3.52 -6.93
CA GLY A 69 20.26 4.40 -6.05
C GLY A 69 20.70 3.74 -4.74
N GLY A 70 20.71 2.40 -4.67
CA GLY A 70 21.16 1.68 -3.47
C GLY A 70 20.18 1.80 -2.30
N ARG A 71 18.91 2.06 -2.57
CA ARG A 71 17.89 2.33 -1.55
C ARG A 71 17.22 1.07 -1.01
N GLY A 72 17.90 -0.07 -1.06
CA GLY A 72 17.39 -1.34 -0.57
C GLY A 72 16.69 -2.20 -1.63
N TRP A 73 15.77 -3.04 -1.18
CA TRP A 73 15.11 -4.06 -1.99
C TRP A 73 13.60 -4.01 -1.78
N ALA A 74 12.82 -4.12 -2.86
CA ALA A 74 11.37 -4.16 -2.81
C ALA A 74 10.84 -5.49 -3.35
N GLU A 75 9.94 -6.12 -2.59
CA GLU A 75 9.32 -7.40 -2.93
C GLU A 75 7.81 -7.33 -2.74
N ARG A 76 7.02 -7.76 -3.73
CA ARG A 76 5.58 -7.89 -3.56
C ARG A 76 5.26 -9.10 -2.68
N ILE A 77 4.67 -8.86 -1.52
CA ILE A 77 4.34 -9.90 -0.53
C ILE A 77 2.85 -10.18 -0.40
N ARG A 78 1.99 -9.25 -0.82
CA ARG A 78 0.52 -9.41 -0.81
C ARG A 78 -0.08 -8.77 -2.05
N ALA A 79 -1.21 -9.25 -2.54
CA ALA A 79 -2.02 -8.58 -3.56
C ALA A 79 -3.48 -9.03 -3.56
N GLY A 80 -4.29 -8.29 -4.31
CA GLY A 80 -5.68 -8.63 -4.57
C GLY A 80 -6.37 -7.63 -5.49
N ARG A 81 -7.66 -7.43 -5.25
CA ARG A 81 -8.50 -6.43 -5.91
C ARG A 81 -9.18 -5.55 -4.86
N TYR A 82 -9.72 -4.43 -5.30
CA TYR A 82 -10.59 -3.64 -4.43
C TYR A 82 -11.83 -3.13 -5.18
N GLN A 83 -12.82 -2.73 -4.40
CA GLN A 83 -14.03 -2.06 -4.85
C GLN A 83 -14.18 -0.70 -4.17
N GLY A 84 -14.76 0.26 -4.89
CA GLY A 84 -14.89 1.65 -4.49
C GLY A 84 -14.15 2.57 -5.46
N SER A 85 -14.16 3.86 -5.16
CA SER A 85 -13.47 4.89 -5.93
C SER A 85 -12.44 5.57 -5.06
N LEU A 86 -11.26 5.85 -5.61
CA LEU A 86 -10.27 6.66 -4.94
C LEU A 86 -10.67 8.15 -5.11
N PRO A 87 -10.53 9.01 -4.08
CA PRO A 87 -10.91 10.42 -4.17
C PRO A 87 -10.05 11.16 -5.22
N SER A 88 -10.59 12.15 -5.92
CA SER A 88 -9.82 12.87 -6.95
C SER A 88 -8.74 13.77 -6.35
N VAL A 89 -8.94 14.26 -5.12
CA VAL A 89 -8.01 15.13 -4.42
C VAL A 89 -7.08 14.28 -3.54
N ALA A 90 -5.78 14.57 -3.61
CA ALA A 90 -4.81 13.94 -2.74
C ALA A 90 -5.10 14.27 -1.26
N ASN A 91 -4.92 13.29 -0.37
CA ASN A 91 -5.13 13.39 1.09
C ASN A 91 -6.60 13.52 1.55
N GLU A 92 -7.58 13.46 0.65
CA GLU A 92 -8.97 13.25 1.06
C GLU A 92 -9.17 11.85 1.68
N PRO A 93 -10.15 11.71 2.57
CA PRO A 93 -10.59 10.42 3.08
C PRO A 93 -10.78 9.38 1.97
N LEU A 94 -10.07 8.26 2.10
CA LEU A 94 -10.20 7.11 1.24
C LEU A 94 -10.89 5.98 2.02
N GLU A 95 -11.93 5.40 1.42
CA GLU A 95 -12.62 4.23 1.95
C GLU A 95 -12.94 3.26 0.80
N ILE A 96 -12.30 2.09 0.81
CA ILE A 96 -12.46 1.05 -0.22
C ILE A 96 -12.54 -0.32 0.43
N THR A 97 -13.11 -1.28 -0.29
CA THR A 97 -13.16 -2.67 0.17
C THR A 97 -12.10 -3.50 -0.54
N LEU A 98 -11.13 -4.04 0.20
CA LEU A 98 -10.16 -5.01 -0.29
C LEU A 98 -10.83 -6.39 -0.38
N MET A 99 -10.63 -7.08 -1.49
CA MET A 99 -11.23 -8.39 -1.75
C MET A 99 -10.42 -9.19 -2.79
N ASN A 100 -10.76 -10.47 -2.98
CA ASN A 100 -10.15 -11.34 -3.99
C ASN A 100 -8.60 -11.34 -3.92
N GLY A 101 -8.05 -11.54 -2.72
CA GLY A 101 -6.62 -11.50 -2.46
C GLY A 101 -6.26 -11.78 -1.01
N ASP A 102 -5.02 -11.47 -0.65
CA ASP A 102 -4.44 -11.84 0.64
C ASP A 102 -4.95 -10.99 1.83
N LEU A 103 -5.38 -9.76 1.55
CA LEU A 103 -6.12 -8.88 2.48
C LEU A 103 -7.58 -8.78 2.06
N SER A 104 -8.47 -8.77 3.05
CA SER A 104 -9.90 -8.57 2.88
C SER A 104 -10.48 -7.71 3.99
N GLY A 105 -11.46 -6.87 3.65
CA GLY A 105 -12.09 -5.94 4.58
C GLY A 105 -12.18 -4.51 4.04
N GLN A 106 -12.71 -3.61 4.85
CA GLN A 106 -12.77 -2.19 4.53
C GLN A 106 -11.47 -1.50 4.94
N LEU A 107 -10.74 -0.99 3.95
CA LEU A 107 -9.55 -0.17 4.16
C LEU A 107 -9.97 1.30 4.22
N LYS A 108 -9.58 1.98 5.29
CA LYS A 108 -9.77 3.41 5.46
C LYS A 108 -8.43 4.12 5.65
N ILE A 109 -8.20 5.17 4.86
CA ILE A 109 -7.07 6.09 5.04
C ILE A 109 -7.63 7.50 5.23
N VAL A 110 -7.46 8.06 6.43
CA VAL A 110 -7.96 9.38 6.81
C VAL A 110 -6.90 10.07 7.65
N GLN A 111 -6.60 11.34 7.35
CA GLN A 111 -5.66 12.17 8.12
C GLN A 111 -4.30 11.49 8.36
N GLY A 112 -3.78 10.77 7.35
CA GLY A 112 -2.50 10.06 7.44
C GLY A 112 -2.53 8.79 8.30
N ARG A 113 -3.71 8.26 8.62
CA ARG A 113 -3.90 7.04 9.41
C ARG A 113 -4.59 5.98 8.57
N CYS A 114 -4.08 4.75 8.60
CA CYS A 114 -4.60 3.59 7.89
C CYS A 114 -5.18 2.58 8.88
N ARG A 115 -6.36 2.04 8.56
CA ARG A 115 -6.99 0.93 9.29
C ARG A 115 -7.69 -0.03 8.34
N LEU A 116 -7.65 -1.31 8.67
CA LEU A 116 -8.45 -2.36 8.02
C LEU A 116 -9.50 -2.87 9.01
N SER A 117 -10.79 -2.78 8.66
CA SER A 117 -11.90 -3.25 9.48
C SER A 117 -12.75 -4.27 8.72
N LYS A 118 -13.67 -4.93 9.43
CA LYS A 118 -14.73 -5.71 8.76
C LYS A 118 -15.50 -4.83 7.75
N PRO A 119 -15.98 -5.40 6.63
CA PRO A 119 -16.84 -4.70 5.67
C PRO A 119 -18.10 -4.14 6.31
#